data_AF-A0A2V6ABP2-F1
#
_entry.id   AF-A0A2V6ABP2-F1
#
_cell.length_a   1.000
_cell.length_b   1.000
_cell.length_c   1.000
_cell.angle_alpha   90.00
_cell.angle_beta   90.00
_cell.angle_gamma   90.00
#
_symmetry.space_group_name_H-M   'P 1'
#
loop_
_entity.id
_entity.type
_entity.pdbx_description
1 polymer ?
#
loop_
_entity_poly.entity_id
_entity_poly.type
_entity_poly.pdbx_seq_one_letter_code
_entity_poly.pdbx_strand_id
1 'polypeptide(L)'
;MGVPVAGGVGVIIDANGQLGTVVSSERFKQNIQTMGDASDTLLALHPVTFRYKQELDPDGIPQFGLVAEEVEKVNPDLVARDEQGKPYTVRYEAVNAMLLNEFLKEHRKVQDQQATIMQVKSTAAKQEATITQLKQDFQFKLAEQQRRIKALTTGLQKVSAQLETSKPAPQMVVNNQ
;
A
#
# COMPACT_ATOMS: atom_id res chain seq x y z
N MET A 1 8.65 33.72 40.06
CA MET A 1 8.16 34.12 38.72
C MET A 1 8.87 33.26 37.70
N GLY A 2 8.13 32.58 36.81
CA GLY A 2 8.72 31.86 35.69
C GLY A 2 9.24 32.86 34.64
N VAL A 3 10.38 32.54 34.02
CA VAL A 3 10.96 33.32 32.92
C VAL A 3 11.10 32.42 31.69
N PRO A 4 11.02 32.95 30.46
CA PRO A 4 11.29 32.16 29.26
C PRO A 4 12.73 31.64 29.25
N VAL A 5 12.93 30.37 28.91
CA VAL A 5 14.26 29.74 28.82
C VAL A 5 14.34 28.93 27.51
N ALA A 6 15.33 29.24 26.66
CA ALA A 6 15.46 28.66 25.32
C ALA A 6 16.00 27.21 25.26
N GLY A 7 16.28 26.59 26.40
CA GLY A 7 16.81 25.22 26.49
C GLY A 7 16.51 24.53 27.82
N GLY A 8 15.47 24.99 28.51
CA GLY A 8 15.05 24.40 29.78
C GLY A 8 14.31 23.08 29.57
N VAL A 9 14.33 22.22 30.60
CA VAL A 9 13.45 21.05 30.66
C VAL A 9 12.06 21.53 31.11
N GLY A 10 11.01 21.12 30.37
CA GLY A 10 9.63 21.41 30.75
C GLY A 10 9.30 20.88 32.14
N VAL A 11 8.59 21.69 32.94
CA VAL A 11 8.08 21.27 34.24
C VAL A 11 6.68 20.69 34.09
N ILE A 12 6.39 19.64 34.86
CA ILE A 12 5.07 19.02 34.97
C ILE A 12 4.58 19.13 36.41
N ILE A 13 3.27 19.04 36.60
CA ILE A 13 2.62 18.92 37.91
C ILE A 13 1.95 17.55 37.94
N ASP A 14 2.28 16.73 38.95
CA ASP A 14 1.64 15.43 39.13
C ASP A 14 0.23 15.58 39.77
N ALA A 15 -0.49 14.47 39.90
CA ALA A 15 -1.84 14.47 40.49
C ALA A 15 -1.88 14.92 41.97
N ASN A 16 -0.73 14.95 42.67
CA ASN A 16 -0.62 15.41 44.05
C ASN A 16 -0.21 16.89 44.13
N GLY A 17 -0.14 17.59 43.00
CA GLY A 17 0.32 18.99 42.94
C GLY A 17 1.84 19.15 43.03
N GLN A 18 2.62 18.08 42.90
CA GLN A 18 4.09 18.15 42.97
C GLN A 18 4.65 18.63 41.63
N LEU A 19 5.46 19.69 41.68
CA LEU A 19 6.19 20.21 40.53
C LEU A 19 7.46 19.39 40.29
N GLY A 20 7.65 18.90 39.07
CA GLY A 20 8.82 18.10 38.70
C GLY A 20 9.13 18.12 37.21
N THR A 21 9.97 17.19 36.76
CA THR A 21 10.31 16.97 35.35
C THR A 21 10.15 15.50 34.98
N VAL A 22 10.06 15.21 33.69
CA VAL A 22 9.95 13.83 33.19
C VAL A 22 11.32 13.12 33.21
N VAL A 23 11.36 11.88 33.71
CA VAL A 23 12.55 11.01 33.67
C VAL A 23 12.41 9.96 32.57
N SER A 24 13.47 9.72 31.78
CA SER A 24 13.42 8.77 30.66
C SER A 24 14.65 7.85 30.53
N SER A 25 15.66 8.02 31.39
CA SER A 25 16.80 7.10 31.42
C SER A 25 16.38 5.68 31.79
N GLU A 26 17.03 4.68 31.20
CA GLU A 26 16.76 3.26 31.42
C GLU A 26 16.70 2.87 32.91
N ARG A 27 17.58 3.44 33.76
CA ARG A 27 17.62 3.19 35.21
C ARG A 27 16.31 3.50 35.95
N PHE A 28 15.41 4.28 35.36
CA PHE A 28 14.09 4.62 35.92
C PHE A 28 12.96 3.78 35.34
N LYS A 29 13.28 2.81 34.47
CA LYS A 29 12.32 1.97 33.74
C LYS A 29 12.55 0.49 34.07
N GLN A 30 11.50 -0.31 33.93
CA GLN A 30 11.52 -1.76 34.11
C GLN A 30 10.66 -2.38 33.00
N ASN A 31 10.89 -3.66 32.67
CA ASN A 31 10.12 -4.39 31.65
C ASN A 31 10.05 -3.66 30.28
N ILE A 32 11.19 -3.17 29.80
CA ILE A 32 11.27 -2.41 28.54
C ILE A 32 11.04 -3.36 27.35
N GLN A 33 10.00 -3.10 26.59
CA GLN A 33 9.60 -3.87 25.41
C GLN A 33 9.16 -2.95 24.28
N THR A 34 9.14 -3.47 23.05
CA THR A 34 8.58 -2.77 21.89
C THR A 34 7.08 -2.54 22.06
N MET A 35 6.55 -1.43 21.56
CA MET A 35 5.11 -1.12 21.64
C MET A 35 4.25 -2.07 20.79
N GLY A 36 4.79 -2.62 19.70
CA GLY A 36 4.04 -3.50 18.79
C GLY A 36 2.76 -2.81 18.30
N ASP A 37 1.63 -3.50 18.43
CA ASP A 37 0.32 -3.02 17.99
C ASP A 37 -0.42 -2.18 19.04
N ALA A 38 0.22 -1.90 20.20
CA ALA A 38 -0.41 -1.06 21.22
C ALA A 38 -0.72 0.36 20.71
N SER A 39 0.03 0.85 19.73
CA SER A 39 -0.18 2.17 19.11
C SER A 39 -1.24 2.22 18.02
N ASP A 40 -1.79 1.06 17.61
CA ASP A 40 -2.87 0.99 16.62
C ASP A 40 -4.12 1.74 17.09
N THR A 41 -4.32 1.84 18.40
CA THR A 41 -5.45 2.57 18.99
C THR A 41 -5.45 4.04 18.59
N LEU A 42 -4.29 4.62 18.24
CA LEU A 42 -4.21 6.01 17.78
C LEU A 42 -5.00 6.26 16.49
N LEU A 43 -5.13 5.24 15.63
CA LEU A 43 -5.84 5.35 14.36
C LEU A 43 -7.35 5.54 14.52
N ALA A 44 -7.89 5.21 15.71
CA ALA A 44 -9.28 5.39 16.06
C ALA A 44 -9.54 6.72 16.80
N LEU A 45 -8.51 7.51 17.11
CA LEU A 45 -8.68 8.81 17.75
C LEU A 45 -9.24 9.84 16.77
N HIS A 46 -9.97 10.80 17.31
CA HIS A 46 -10.61 11.87 16.54
C HIS A 46 -9.99 13.23 16.88
N PRO A 47 -9.06 13.76 16.06
CA PRO A 47 -8.55 15.12 16.21
C PRO A 47 -9.68 16.14 16.00
N VAL A 48 -9.79 17.09 16.91
CA VAL A 48 -10.82 18.14 16.88
C VAL A 48 -10.21 19.53 16.87
N THR A 49 -11.00 20.50 16.38
CA THR A 49 -10.76 21.92 16.59
C THR A 49 -11.73 22.42 17.64
N PHE A 50 -11.26 23.28 18.54
CA PHE A 50 -12.10 23.82 19.61
C PHE A 50 -11.63 25.20 20.02
N ARG A 51 -12.42 25.87 20.86
CA ARG A 51 -12.02 27.06 21.61
C ARG A 51 -12.27 26.76 23.08
N TYR A 52 -11.39 27.21 23.95
CA TYR A 52 -11.69 27.15 25.38
C TYR A 52 -12.88 28.06 25.70
N LYS A 53 -13.55 27.78 26.82
CA LYS A 53 -14.59 28.67 27.33
C LYS A 53 -13.97 30.03 27.68
N GLN A 54 -14.76 31.10 27.62
CA GLN A 54 -14.28 32.46 27.84
C GLN A 54 -13.62 32.66 29.21
N GLU A 55 -13.99 31.87 30.24
CA GLU A 55 -13.37 31.97 31.56
C GLU A 55 -11.91 31.47 31.59
N LEU A 56 -11.52 30.63 30.62
CA LEU A 56 -10.17 30.06 30.51
C LEU A 56 -9.34 30.77 29.44
N ASP A 57 -9.98 31.24 28.37
CA ASP A 57 -9.35 31.97 27.27
C ASP A 57 -10.29 33.08 26.78
N PRO A 58 -10.19 34.31 27.31
CA PRO A 58 -11.04 35.42 26.90
C PRO A 58 -10.89 35.80 25.42
N ASP A 59 -9.72 35.56 24.83
CA ASP A 59 -9.43 35.83 23.42
C ASP A 59 -9.99 34.74 22.51
N GLY A 60 -10.39 33.61 23.10
CA GLY A 60 -11.07 32.49 22.45
C GLY A 60 -10.28 31.93 21.28
N ILE A 61 -8.96 31.79 21.41
CA ILE A 61 -8.07 31.42 20.31
C ILE A 61 -8.42 29.99 19.82
N PRO A 62 -8.51 29.74 18.49
CA PRO A 62 -8.71 28.39 17.98
C PRO A 62 -7.58 27.44 18.42
N GLN A 63 -7.96 26.30 18.97
CA GLN A 63 -7.08 25.24 19.42
C GLN A 63 -7.29 23.96 18.62
N PHE A 64 -6.29 23.09 18.65
CA PHE A 64 -6.31 21.76 18.04
C PHE A 64 -5.96 20.74 19.11
N GLY A 65 -6.66 19.61 19.14
CA GLY A 65 -6.35 18.58 20.12
C GLY A 65 -7.32 17.41 20.09
N LEU A 66 -7.47 16.78 21.24
CA LEU A 66 -8.30 15.61 21.49
C LEU A 66 -9.22 15.86 22.70
N VAL A 67 -10.42 15.28 22.68
CA VAL A 67 -11.34 15.29 23.82
C VAL A 67 -11.02 14.12 24.75
N ALA A 68 -10.72 14.39 26.03
CA ALA A 68 -10.26 13.37 26.96
C ALA A 68 -11.27 12.21 27.13
N GLU A 69 -12.56 12.50 27.14
CA GLU A 69 -13.63 11.51 27.24
C GLU A 69 -13.78 10.64 25.98
N GLU A 70 -13.43 11.18 24.81
CA GLU A 70 -13.41 10.39 23.56
C GLU A 70 -12.18 9.49 23.52
N VAL A 71 -11.02 10.01 23.93
CA VAL A 71 -9.78 9.23 24.05
C VAL A 71 -9.95 8.10 25.07
N GLU A 72 -10.59 8.35 26.22
CA GLU A 72 -10.81 7.33 27.26
C GLU A 72 -11.57 6.11 26.72
N LYS A 73 -12.57 6.32 25.85
CA LYS A 73 -13.35 5.24 25.23
C LYS A 73 -12.52 4.38 24.28
N VAL A 74 -11.49 4.96 23.66
CA VAL A 74 -10.59 4.26 22.72
C VAL A 74 -9.44 3.60 23.46
N ASN A 75 -8.75 4.35 24.33
CA ASN A 75 -7.64 3.89 25.13
C ASN A 75 -7.57 4.66 26.47
N PRO A 76 -8.05 4.07 27.57
CA PRO A 76 -8.10 4.74 28.88
C PRO A 76 -6.71 5.00 29.48
N ASP A 77 -5.66 4.33 29.01
CA ASP A 77 -4.28 4.56 29.48
C ASP A 77 -3.70 5.87 28.95
N LEU A 78 -4.32 6.47 27.93
CA LEU A 78 -3.92 7.75 27.36
C LEU A 78 -4.54 8.96 28.07
N VAL A 79 -5.28 8.75 29.16
CA VAL A 79 -6.01 9.81 29.86
C VAL A 79 -5.59 9.84 31.33
N ALA A 80 -5.20 11.03 31.79
CA ALA A 80 -5.06 11.31 33.21
C ALA A 80 -6.41 11.77 33.77
N ARG A 81 -6.71 11.32 34.99
CA ARG A 81 -7.97 11.59 35.69
C ARG A 81 -7.76 12.59 36.82
N ASP A 82 -8.82 13.34 37.15
CA ASP A 82 -8.85 14.21 38.31
C ASP A 82 -9.00 13.43 39.62
N GLU A 83 -9.07 14.14 40.75
CA GLU A 83 -9.24 13.54 42.09
C GLU A 83 -10.56 12.77 42.24
N GLN A 84 -11.58 13.07 41.42
CA GLN A 84 -12.86 12.37 41.41
C GLN A 84 -12.88 11.19 40.42
N GLY A 85 -11.75 10.91 39.76
CA GLY A 85 -11.61 9.83 38.79
C GLY A 85 -12.22 10.15 37.42
N LYS A 86 -12.54 11.41 37.12
CA LYS A 86 -13.07 11.80 35.81
C LYS A 86 -11.93 12.07 34.82
N PRO A 87 -12.11 11.79 33.51
CA PRO A 87 -11.20 12.25 32.47
C PRO A 87 -10.89 13.73 32.62
N TYR A 88 -9.61 14.06 32.72
CA TYR A 88 -9.18 15.44 32.96
C TYR A 88 -8.29 15.96 31.84
N THR A 89 -7.29 15.18 31.44
CA THR A 89 -6.38 15.58 30.35
C THR A 89 -5.83 14.38 29.60
N VAL A 90 -5.53 14.58 28.32
CA VAL A 90 -4.86 13.58 27.49
C VAL A 90 -3.36 13.58 27.80
N ARG A 91 -2.77 12.39 27.91
CA ARG A 91 -1.33 12.18 28.09
C ARG A 91 -0.61 12.36 26.75
N TYR A 92 -0.50 13.61 26.29
CA TYR A 92 0.06 13.93 24.97
C TYR A 92 1.50 13.41 24.76
N GLU A 93 2.32 13.30 25.80
CA GLU A 93 3.65 12.67 25.71
C GLU A 93 3.58 11.19 25.32
N ALA A 94 2.59 10.45 25.84
CA ALA A 94 2.37 9.05 25.47
C ALA A 94 1.86 8.95 24.02
N VAL A 95 0.94 9.84 23.63
CA VAL A 95 0.46 9.94 22.23
C VAL A 95 1.62 10.20 21.28
N ASN A 96 2.50 11.15 21.59
CA ASN A 96 3.67 11.49 20.77
C ASN A 96 4.62 10.29 20.60
N ALA A 97 4.89 9.55 21.67
CA ALA A 97 5.73 8.35 21.60
C ALA A 97 5.08 7.24 20.76
N MET A 98 3.77 7.05 20.86
CA MET A 98 3.02 6.07 20.06
C MET A 98 2.91 6.50 18.58
N LEU A 99 2.78 7.80 18.30
CA LEU A 99 2.82 8.33 16.93
C LEU A 99 4.16 8.03 16.25
N LEU A 100 5.28 8.08 16.98
CA LEU A 100 6.57 7.66 16.45
C LEU A 100 6.57 6.17 16.07
N ASN A 101 5.97 5.30 16.88
CA ASN A 101 5.86 3.88 16.55
C ASN A 101 5.02 3.65 15.28
N GLU A 102 3.87 4.33 15.14
CA GLU A 102 3.05 4.27 13.93
C GLU A 102 3.78 4.81 12.70
N PHE A 103 4.50 5.93 12.84
CA PHE A 103 5.33 6.47 11.77
C PHE A 103 6.38 5.46 11.30
N LEU A 104 7.06 4.78 12.23
CA LEU A 104 8.05 3.75 11.90
C LEU A 104 7.41 2.52 11.25
N LYS A 105 6.21 2.11 11.67
CA LYS A 105 5.45 1.02 11.04
C LYS A 105 5.09 1.37 9.60
N GLU A 106 4.50 2.54 9.37
CA GLU A 106 4.12 3.00 8.04
C GLU A 106 5.36 3.21 7.14
N HIS A 107 6.48 3.69 7.69
CA HIS A 107 7.73 3.82 6.93
C HIS A 107 8.22 2.47 6.38
N ARG A 108 8.18 1.40 7.20
CA ARG A 108 8.54 0.04 6.74
C ARG A 108 7.60 -0.46 5.65
N LYS A 109 6.29 -0.28 5.86
CA LYS A 109 5.27 -0.68 4.88
C LYS A 109 5.47 0.03 3.54
N VAL A 110 5.82 1.32 3.55
CA VAL A 110 6.16 2.08 2.34
C VAL A 110 7.39 1.51 1.64
N GLN A 111 8.44 1.14 2.39
CA GLN A 111 9.63 0.49 1.82
C GLN A 111 9.29 -0.86 1.16
N ASP A 112 8.48 -1.69 1.82
CA ASP A 112 8.05 -2.99 1.30
C ASP A 112 7.18 -2.85 0.04
N GLN A 113 6.27 -1.86 0.04
CA GLN A 113 5.47 -1.52 -1.14
C GLN A 113 6.36 -1.04 -2.29
N GLN A 114 7.37 -0.21 -2.03
CA GLN A 114 8.32 0.26 -3.04
C GLN A 114 9.09 -0.92 -3.67
N ALA A 115 9.55 -1.87 -2.86
CA ALA A 115 10.22 -3.08 -3.34
C ALA A 115 9.28 -3.91 -4.24
N THR A 116 8.03 -4.09 -3.82
CA THR A 116 7.01 -4.81 -4.61
C THR A 116 6.73 -4.10 -5.94
N ILE A 117 6.61 -2.77 -5.94
CA ILE A 117 6.40 -1.98 -7.16
C ILE A 117 7.56 -2.17 -8.13
N MET A 118 8.81 -2.16 -7.66
CA MET A 118 9.96 -2.42 -8.52
C MET A 118 9.91 -3.82 -9.15
N GLN A 119 9.56 -4.83 -8.35
CA GLN A 119 9.44 -6.20 -8.84
C GLN A 119 8.32 -6.34 -9.89
N VAL A 120 7.15 -5.77 -9.62
CA VAL A 120 6.01 -5.80 -10.55
C VAL A 120 6.38 -5.09 -11.87
N LYS A 121 7.04 -3.93 -11.80
CA LYS A 121 7.52 -3.23 -13.00
C LYS A 121 8.50 -4.07 -13.81
N SER A 122 9.44 -4.77 -13.15
CA SER A 122 10.37 -5.68 -13.82
C SER A 122 9.65 -6.83 -14.54
N THR A 123 8.69 -7.47 -13.86
CA THR A 123 7.89 -8.54 -14.45
C THR A 123 7.05 -8.04 -15.63
N ALA A 124 6.43 -6.87 -15.51
CA ALA A 124 5.64 -6.28 -16.59
C ALA A 124 6.49 -6.03 -17.84
N ALA A 125 7.70 -5.47 -17.69
CA ALA A 125 8.63 -5.26 -18.81
C ALA A 125 9.05 -6.59 -19.48
N LYS A 126 9.30 -7.65 -18.69
CA LYS A 126 9.60 -8.99 -19.24
C LYS A 126 8.42 -9.60 -20.00
N GLN A 127 7.20 -9.42 -19.48
CA GLN A 127 5.98 -9.87 -20.14
C GLN A 127 5.77 -9.13 -21.47
N GLU A 128 5.96 -7.81 -21.50
CA GLU A 128 5.84 -7.00 -22.72
C GLU A 128 6.84 -7.45 -23.80
N ALA A 129 8.10 -7.72 -23.42
CA ALA A 129 9.11 -8.26 -24.33
C ALA A 129 8.71 -9.65 -24.88
N THR A 130 8.18 -10.51 -24.00
CA THR A 130 7.72 -11.86 -24.39
C THR A 130 6.52 -11.79 -25.34
N ILE A 131 5.55 -10.90 -25.07
CA ILE A 131 4.40 -10.67 -25.94
C ILE A 131 4.85 -10.17 -27.31
N THR A 132 5.83 -9.26 -27.35
CA THR A 132 6.41 -8.75 -28.60
C THR A 132 7.07 -9.88 -29.40
N GLN A 133 7.87 -10.74 -28.74
CA GLN A 133 8.50 -11.89 -29.39
C GLN A 133 7.46 -12.88 -29.91
N LEU A 134 6.47 -13.25 -29.09
CA LEU A 134 5.40 -14.16 -29.49
C LEU A 134 4.62 -13.63 -30.70
N LYS A 135 4.37 -12.31 -30.76
CA LYS A 135 3.73 -11.67 -31.91
C LYS A 135 4.56 -11.82 -33.17
N GLN A 136 5.87 -11.62 -33.09
CA GLN A 136 6.79 -11.79 -34.23
C GLN A 136 6.86 -13.26 -34.68
N ASP A 137 7.01 -14.19 -33.74
CA ASP A 137 7.06 -15.63 -34.03
C ASP A 137 5.75 -16.11 -34.69
N PHE A 138 4.62 -15.61 -34.23
CA PHE A 138 3.32 -15.92 -34.80
C PHE A 138 3.19 -15.38 -36.23
N GLN A 139 3.61 -14.14 -36.48
CA GLN A 139 3.66 -13.57 -37.83
C GLN A 139 4.56 -14.36 -38.77
N PHE A 140 5.74 -14.80 -38.29
CA PHE A 140 6.65 -15.64 -39.07
C PHE A 140 6.01 -16.98 -39.45
N LYS A 141 5.42 -17.68 -38.47
CA LYS A 141 4.73 -18.96 -38.71
C LYS A 141 3.55 -18.82 -39.65
N LEU A 142 2.77 -17.74 -39.54
CA LEU A 142 1.69 -17.46 -40.49
C LEU A 142 2.21 -17.27 -41.92
N ALA A 143 3.29 -16.51 -42.09
CA ALA A 143 3.90 -16.31 -43.40
C ALA A 143 4.44 -17.63 -43.99
N GLU A 144 5.03 -18.48 -43.15
CA GLU A 144 5.49 -19.81 -43.57
C GLU A 144 4.33 -20.73 -43.96
N GLN A 145 3.26 -20.79 -43.16
CA GLN A 145 2.06 -21.56 -43.48
C GLN A 145 1.44 -21.10 -44.79
N GLN A 146 1.36 -19.78 -45.03
CA GLN A 146 0.83 -19.24 -46.27
C GLN A 146 1.66 -19.70 -47.49
N ARG A 147 3.00 -19.75 -47.36
CA ARG A 147 3.88 -20.29 -48.42
C ARG A 147 3.65 -21.78 -48.66
N ARG A 148 3.54 -22.59 -47.59
CA ARG A 148 3.26 -24.02 -47.70
C ARG A 148 1.92 -24.28 -48.38
N ILE A 149 0.86 -23.59 -47.95
CA ILE A 149 -0.48 -23.68 -48.58
C ILE A 149 -0.39 -23.36 -50.07
N LYS A 150 0.29 -22.26 -50.46
CA LYS A 150 0.47 -21.91 -51.87
C LYS A 150 1.18 -23.01 -52.65
N ALA A 151 2.25 -23.59 -52.11
CA ALA A 151 2.99 -24.68 -52.75
C ALA A 151 2.13 -25.96 -52.91
N LEU A 152 1.36 -26.32 -51.88
CA LEU A 152 0.41 -27.44 -51.93
C LEU A 152 -0.66 -27.23 -53.01
N THR A 153 -1.24 -26.02 -53.11
CA THR A 153 -2.22 -25.69 -54.14
C THR A 153 -1.64 -25.83 -55.54
N THR A 154 -0.43 -25.30 -55.78
CA THR A 154 0.25 -25.48 -57.08
C THR A 154 0.54 -26.95 -57.39
N GLY A 155 0.98 -27.72 -56.38
CA GLY A 155 1.21 -29.16 -56.52
C GLY A 155 -0.06 -29.92 -56.91
N LEU A 156 -1.17 -29.64 -56.23
CA LEU A 156 -2.49 -30.20 -56.53
C LEU A 156 -2.93 -29.89 -57.97
N GLN A 157 -2.80 -28.64 -58.40
CA GLN A 157 -3.13 -28.25 -59.78
C GLN A 157 -2.31 -29.04 -60.82
N LYS A 158 -1.02 -29.27 -60.56
CA LYS A 158 -0.14 -30.05 -61.44
C LYS A 158 -0.56 -31.52 -61.52
N VAL A 159 -0.88 -32.14 -60.37
CA VAL A 159 -1.35 -33.54 -60.33
C VAL A 159 -2.69 -33.68 -61.07
N SER A 160 -3.63 -32.74 -60.86
CA SER A 160 -4.91 -32.74 -61.58
C SER A 160 -4.72 -32.64 -63.10
N ALA A 161 -3.80 -31.78 -63.55
CA ALA A 161 -3.49 -31.65 -64.99
C ALA A 161 -2.90 -32.95 -65.57
N GLN A 162 -2.05 -33.66 -64.82
CA GLN A 162 -1.48 -34.95 -65.25
C GLN A 162 -2.52 -36.08 -65.29
N LEU A 163 -3.50 -36.06 -64.39
CA LEU A 163 -4.60 -37.04 -64.38
C LEU A 163 -5.54 -36.84 -65.57
N GLU A 164 -5.86 -35.59 -65.93
CA GLU A 164 -6.70 -35.33 -67.11
C GLU A 164 -6.01 -35.72 -68.42
N THR A 165 -4.68 -35.61 -68.53
CA THR A 165 -3.94 -36.04 -69.72
C THR A 165 -3.69 -37.55 -69.80
N SER A 166 -3.92 -38.30 -68.72
CA SER A 166 -3.74 -39.75 -68.65
C SER A 166 -5.04 -40.55 -68.75
N LYS A 167 -6.19 -39.90 -68.96
CA LYS A 167 -7.44 -40.57 -69.31
C LYS A 167 -7.29 -41.32 -70.66
N PRO A 168 -7.63 -42.62 -70.74
CA PRO A 168 -7.57 -43.35 -72.00
C PRO A 168 -8.62 -42.81 -72.97
N ALA A 169 -8.25 -42.67 -74.25
CA ALA A 169 -9.16 -42.28 -75.32
C ALA A 169 -10.34 -43.27 -75.40
N PRO A 170 -11.58 -42.81 -75.62
CA PRO A 170 -12.72 -43.70 -75.78
C PRO A 170 -12.48 -44.61 -76.98
N GLN A 171 -12.34 -45.92 -76.74
CA GLN A 171 -12.36 -46.91 -77.81
C GLN A 171 -13.75 -46.90 -78.43
N MET A 172 -13.87 -46.27 -79.60
CA MET A 172 -15.01 -46.45 -80.47
C MET A 172 -15.03 -47.91 -80.93
N VAL A 173 -15.92 -48.72 -80.37
CA VAL A 173 -16.27 -50.02 -80.94
C VAL A 173 -17.11 -49.72 -82.18
N VAL A 174 -16.46 -49.74 -83.34
CA VAL A 174 -17.14 -49.73 -84.63
C VAL A 174 -17.74 -51.13 -84.81
N ASN A 175 -19.02 -51.31 -84.46
CA ASN A 175 -19.73 -52.51 -84.81
C ASN A 175 -20.40 -52.30 -86.17
N ASN A 176 -19.90 -53.03 -87.16
CA ASN A 176 -20.34 -53.02 -88.54
C ASN A 176 -21.30 -54.20 -88.74
N GLN A 177 -22.60 -53.92 -88.94
CA GLN A 177 -23.62 -54.67 -89.69
C GLN A 177 -25.04 -54.38 -89.17
#